data_AF-N6TU46-F1
#
_entry.id   AF-N6TU46-F1
#
_cell.length_a   1.000
_cell.length_b   1.000
_cell.length_c   1.000
_cell.angle_alpha   90.00
_cell.angle_beta   90.00
_cell.angle_gamma   90.00
#
_symmetry.space_group_name_H-M   'P 1'
#
loop_
_entity.id
_entity.type
_entity.pdbx_description
1 polymer ?
#
loop_
_entity_poly.entity_id
_entity_poly.type
_entity_poly.pdbx_seq_one_letter_code
_entity_poly.pdbx_strand_id
1 'polypeptide(L)'
;MACAAKLTSRFFSMLNQRQVSGLTLRFNEIKAMASKKELLKLYKSLIRESQKFASYNFRNYAIRRVNDAFRENRSLSDHEELKNKIAEGYKSLETIRRQALISQMYQAEKLVIENIRK
;
A
#
# COMPACT_ATOMS: atom_id res chain seq x y z
N MET A 1 7.75 61.39 -19.21
CA MET A 1 7.83 60.01 -19.78
C MET A 1 7.78 58.96 -18.66
N ALA A 2 6.66 58.82 -17.92
CA ALA A 2 6.58 57.87 -16.79
C ALA A 2 5.16 57.36 -16.46
N CYS A 3 4.20 57.38 -17.40
CA CYS A 3 2.78 57.10 -17.09
C CYS A 3 2.17 55.85 -17.77
N ALA A 4 2.89 55.13 -18.63
CA ALA A 4 2.30 54.05 -19.44
C ALA A 4 2.63 52.60 -19.00
N ALA A 5 3.36 52.39 -17.91
CA ALA A 5 3.88 51.06 -17.53
C ALA A 5 3.20 50.40 -16.31
N LYS A 6 2.11 50.97 -15.76
CA LYS A 6 1.46 50.46 -14.53
C LYS A 6 0.02 49.94 -14.71
N LEU A 7 -0.45 49.74 -15.94
CA LEU A 7 -1.81 49.25 -16.19
C LEU A 7 -1.90 47.84 -16.78
N THR A 8 -0.78 47.19 -17.11
CA THR A 8 -0.76 45.86 -17.73
C THR A 8 -0.33 44.72 -16.81
N SER A 9 -0.13 44.94 -15.50
CA SER A 9 0.19 43.86 -14.55
C SER A 9 -0.99 43.43 -13.65
N ARG A 10 -2.08 44.21 -13.61
CA ARG A 10 -3.21 43.96 -12.70
C ARG A 10 -4.40 43.24 -13.33
N PHE A 11 -4.52 43.27 -14.66
CA PHE A 11 -5.57 42.53 -15.38
C PHE A 11 -5.21 41.06 -15.62
N PHE A 12 -3.92 40.72 -15.73
CA PHE A 12 -3.48 39.33 -15.97
C PHE A 12 -3.48 38.47 -14.70
N SER A 13 -3.44 39.06 -13.50
CA SER A 13 -3.49 38.32 -12.22
C SER A 13 -4.90 38.04 -11.71
N MET A 14 -5.94 38.55 -12.37
CA MET A 14 -7.35 38.46 -11.93
C MET A 14 -8.23 37.49 -12.76
N LEU A 15 -7.64 36.69 -13.65
CA LEU A 15 -8.35 35.68 -14.45
C LEU A 15 -7.74 34.27 -14.35
N ASN A 16 -7.17 33.89 -13.20
CA ASN A 16 -6.82 32.48 -12.99
C ASN A 16 -6.81 32.02 -11.53
N GLN A 17 -7.88 32.32 -10.77
CA GLN A 17 -8.03 31.79 -9.41
C GLN A 17 -9.43 31.22 -9.09
N ARG A 18 -10.27 30.92 -10.09
CA ARG A 18 -11.63 30.39 -9.86
C ARG A 18 -11.97 29.03 -10.48
N GLN A 19 -11.02 28.32 -11.09
CA GLN A 19 -11.29 26.98 -11.67
C GLN A 19 -10.34 25.85 -11.19
N VAL A 20 -9.25 26.15 -10.46
CA VAL A 20 -8.25 25.14 -10.05
C VAL A 20 -8.61 24.37 -8.77
N SER A 21 -9.61 24.82 -8.00
CA SER A 21 -10.07 24.14 -6.77
C SER A 21 -10.86 22.85 -7.03
N GLY A 22 -11.56 22.74 -8.17
CA GLY A 22 -12.27 21.51 -8.55
C GLY A 22 -11.35 20.39 -9.07
N LEU A 23 -10.27 20.77 -9.77
CA LEU A 23 -9.31 19.81 -10.34
C LEU A 23 -8.42 19.17 -9.26
N THR A 24 -8.04 19.94 -8.24
CA THR A 24 -7.20 19.48 -7.12
C THR A 24 -7.92 18.48 -6.22
N LEU A 25 -9.22 18.65 -5.97
CA LEU A 25 -10.04 17.68 -5.23
C LEU A 25 -10.17 16.35 -6.00
N ARG A 26 -10.47 16.40 -7.30
CA ARG A 26 -10.52 15.21 -8.16
C ARG A 26 -9.17 14.50 -8.26
N PHE A 27 -8.08 15.25 -8.36
CA PHE A 27 -6.74 14.68 -8.38
C PHE A 27 -6.40 13.94 -7.08
N ASN A 28 -6.74 14.51 -5.92
CA ASN A 28 -6.53 13.86 -4.63
C ASN A 28 -7.43 12.63 -4.43
N GLU A 29 -8.68 12.66 -4.89
CA GLU A 29 -9.57 11.50 -4.91
C GLU A 29 -9.00 10.37 -5.78
N ILE A 30 -8.56 10.68 -7.01
CA ILE A 30 -7.93 9.70 -7.92
C ILE A 30 -6.65 9.13 -7.30
N LYS A 31 -5.83 9.96 -6.66
CA LYS A 31 -4.61 9.55 -5.96
C LYS A 31 -4.91 8.63 -4.76
N ALA A 32 -5.93 8.96 -3.97
CA ALA A 32 -6.40 8.13 -2.86
C ALA A 32 -6.97 6.79 -3.35
N MET A 33 -7.74 6.79 -4.45
CA MET A 33 -8.26 5.57 -5.08
C MET A 33 -7.13 4.71 -5.66
N ALA A 34 -6.11 5.30 -6.28
CA ALA A 34 -4.93 4.60 -6.77
C ALA A 34 -4.13 3.98 -5.62
N SER A 35 -3.91 4.74 -4.53
CA SER A 35 -3.26 4.26 -3.31
C SER A 35 -4.03 3.11 -2.65
N LYS A 36 -5.37 3.19 -2.58
CA LYS A 36 -6.20 2.10 -2.06
C LYS A 36 -6.11 0.82 -2.90
N LYS A 37 -6.12 0.95 -4.24
CA LYS A 37 -5.93 -0.19 -5.15
C LYS A 37 -4.57 -0.85 -4.95
N GLU A 38 -3.52 -0.04 -4.78
CA GLU A 38 -2.17 -0.52 -4.51
C GLU A 38 -2.09 -1.27 -3.17
N LEU A 39 -2.64 -0.71 -2.09
CA LEU A 39 -2.74 -1.36 -0.78
C LEU A 39 -3.42 -2.73 -0.86
N LEU A 40 -4.55 -2.80 -1.57
CA LEU A 40 -5.28 -4.06 -1.77
C LEU A 40 -4.46 -5.07 -2.60
N LYS A 41 -3.71 -4.60 -3.60
CA LYS A 41 -2.80 -5.44 -4.38
C LYS A 41 -1.69 -6.00 -3.49
N LEU A 42 -1.04 -5.15 -2.70
CA LEU A 42 0.00 -5.54 -1.75
C LEU A 42 -0.51 -6.55 -0.72
N TYR A 43 -1.66 -6.28 -0.10
CA TYR A 43 -2.30 -7.20 0.85
C TYR A 43 -2.55 -8.58 0.22
N LYS A 44 -3.18 -8.63 -0.96
CA LYS A 44 -3.44 -9.89 -1.67
C LYS A 44 -2.14 -10.61 -2.02
N SER A 45 -1.11 -9.88 -2.44
CA SER A 45 0.21 -10.46 -2.72
C SER A 45 0.85 -11.06 -1.47
N LEU A 46 0.82 -10.36 -0.33
CA LEU A 46 1.34 -10.88 0.95
C LEU A 46 0.64 -12.16 1.39
N ILE A 47 -0.69 -12.20 1.33
CA ILE A 47 -1.47 -13.39 1.69
C ILE A 47 -1.17 -14.56 0.75
N ARG A 48 -1.10 -14.32 -0.57
CA ARG A 48 -0.78 -15.36 -1.55
C ARG A 48 0.61 -15.94 -1.35
N GLU A 49 1.63 -15.11 -1.10
CA GLU A 49 2.99 -15.61 -0.84
C GLU A 49 3.07 -16.33 0.52
N SER A 50 2.35 -15.85 1.53
CA SER A 50 2.30 -16.51 2.84
C SER A 50 1.65 -17.90 2.78
N GLN A 51 0.70 -18.12 1.86
CA GLN A 51 0.09 -19.44 1.67
C GLN A 51 1.07 -20.48 1.10
N LYS A 52 2.16 -20.04 0.46
CA LYS A 52 3.15 -20.93 -0.17
C LYS A 52 4.10 -21.60 0.82
N PHE A 53 4.14 -21.16 2.08
CA PHE A 53 4.89 -21.84 3.13
C PHE A 53 4.42 -23.28 3.27
N ALA A 54 5.37 -24.23 3.31
CA ALA A 54 5.06 -25.65 3.44
C ALA A 54 4.60 -25.98 4.88
N SER A 55 5.30 -25.45 5.88
CA SER A 55 4.96 -25.64 7.30
C SER A 55 3.67 -24.90 7.68
N TYR A 56 2.75 -25.61 8.34
CA TYR A 56 1.49 -25.05 8.86
C TYR A 56 1.71 -23.85 9.80
N ASN A 57 2.71 -23.94 10.68
CA ASN A 57 2.97 -22.89 11.68
C ASN A 57 3.36 -21.57 11.01
N PHE A 58 4.30 -21.62 10.07
CA PHE A 58 4.75 -20.42 9.36
C PHE A 58 3.66 -19.85 8.45
N ARG A 59 2.92 -20.72 7.75
CA ARG A 59 1.79 -20.30 6.91
C ARG A 59 0.74 -19.53 7.71
N ASN A 60 0.31 -20.07 8.84
CA ASN A 60 -0.72 -19.42 9.67
C ASN A 60 -0.20 -18.20 10.41
N TYR A 61 1.03 -18.24 10.91
CA TYR A 61 1.66 -17.07 11.54
C TYR A 61 1.78 -15.91 10.56
N ALA A 62 2.28 -16.15 9.36
CA ALA A 62 2.45 -15.11 8.35
C ALA A 62 1.10 -14.50 7.94
N ILE A 63 0.08 -15.32 7.70
CA ILE A 63 -1.28 -14.85 7.40
C ILE A 63 -1.83 -14.00 8.55
N ARG A 64 -1.72 -14.48 9.79
CA ARG A 64 -2.19 -13.74 10.98
C ARG A 64 -1.45 -12.41 11.11
N ARG A 65 -0.12 -12.41 11.04
CA ARG A 65 0.71 -11.22 11.18
C ARG A 65 0.39 -10.16 10.12
N VAL A 66 0.17 -10.58 8.87
CA VAL A 66 -0.26 -9.67 7.79
C VAL A 66 -1.64 -9.10 8.11
N ASN A 67 -2.61 -9.92 8.51
CA ASN A 67 -3.95 -9.44 8.86
C ASN A 67 -3.92 -8.43 10.02
N ASP A 68 -3.15 -8.74 11.08
CA ASP A 68 -3.03 -7.88 12.26
C ASP A 68 -2.37 -6.56 11.89
N ALA A 69 -1.28 -6.58 11.11
CA ALA A 69 -0.62 -5.36 10.63
C ALA A 69 -1.58 -4.45 9.85
N PHE A 70 -2.40 -5.01 8.95
CA PHE A 70 -3.35 -4.21 8.18
C PHE A 70 -4.54 -3.72 9.03
N ARG A 71 -4.90 -4.44 10.10
CA ARG A 71 -5.93 -4.02 11.06
C ARG A 71 -5.44 -2.88 11.95
N GLU A 72 -4.23 -3.00 12.50
CA GLU A 72 -3.58 -1.99 13.33
C GLU A 72 -3.43 -0.66 12.58
N ASN A 73 -3.06 -0.71 11.31
CA ASN A 73 -2.81 0.49 10.49
C ASN A 73 -4.05 1.00 9.74
N ARG A 74 -5.26 0.51 10.03
CA ARG A 74 -6.49 0.88 9.30
C ARG A 74 -6.89 2.34 9.49
N SER A 75 -6.62 2.92 10.66
CA SER A 75 -7.00 4.29 11.04
C SER A 75 -5.90 5.33 10.78
N LEU A 76 -4.79 4.94 10.16
CA LEU A 76 -3.72 5.88 9.81
C LEU A 76 -4.22 6.90 8.78
N SER A 77 -4.16 8.17 9.16
CA SER A 77 -4.59 9.30 8.33
C SER A 77 -3.40 10.07 7.75
N ASP A 78 -2.19 9.90 8.31
CA ASP A 78 -1.00 10.58 7.81
C ASP A 78 -0.47 9.94 6.51
N HIS A 79 -0.26 10.79 5.50
CA HIS A 79 0.17 10.37 4.18
C HIS A 79 1.63 9.92 4.13
N GLU A 80 2.51 10.52 4.92
CA GLU A 80 3.93 10.14 4.91
C GLU A 80 4.14 8.82 5.66
N GLU A 81 3.49 8.64 6.81
CA GLU A 81 3.49 7.36 7.53
C GLU A 81 2.93 6.23 6.66
N LEU A 82 1.83 6.47 5.92
CA LEU A 82 1.25 5.47 5.02
C LEU A 82 2.24 5.01 3.93
N LYS A 83 2.98 5.95 3.31
CA LYS A 83 4.00 5.60 2.31
C LYS A 83 5.10 4.74 2.91
N ASN A 84 5.57 5.10 4.11
CA ASN A 84 6.59 4.34 4.81
C ASN A 84 6.11 2.92 5.12
N LYS A 85 4.85 2.75 5.55
CA LYS A 85 4.24 1.43 5.79
C LYS A 85 4.06 0.61 4.52
N ILE A 86 3.73 1.24 3.39
CA ILE A 86 3.67 0.56 2.09
C ILE A 86 5.06 0.06 1.68
N ALA A 87 6.09 0.90 1.82
CA ALA A 87 7.48 0.51 1.54
C ALA A 87 7.95 -0.64 2.44
N GLU A 88 7.64 -0.59 3.73
CA GLU A 88 7.87 -1.67 4.69
C GLU A 88 7.18 -2.97 4.22
N GLY A 89 5.92 -2.88 3.80
CA GLY A 89 5.16 -4.03 3.31
C GLY A 89 5.75 -4.69 2.06
N TYR A 90 6.30 -3.91 1.12
CA TYR A 90 7.01 -4.47 -0.04
C TYR A 90 8.31 -5.16 0.35
N LYS A 91 9.06 -4.61 1.32
CA LYS A 91 10.25 -5.27 1.88
C LYS A 91 9.87 -6.59 2.57
N SER A 92 8.78 -6.61 3.33
CA SER A 92 8.25 -7.84 3.93
C SER A 92 7.81 -8.86 2.88
N LEU A 93 7.19 -8.42 1.78
CA LEU A 93 6.79 -9.29 0.68
C LEU A 93 7.99 -10.02 0.06
N GLU A 94 9.09 -9.31 -0.15
CA GLU A 94 10.31 -9.91 -0.69
C GLU A 94 10.91 -10.94 0.28
N THR A 95 10.95 -10.62 1.58
CA THR A 95 11.38 -11.56 2.62
C THR A 95 10.50 -12.81 2.63
N ILE A 96 9.17 -12.66 2.61
CA ILE A 96 8.24 -13.79 2.59
C ILE A 96 8.47 -14.65 1.35
N ARG A 97 8.68 -14.05 0.17
CA ARG A 97 8.99 -14.82 -1.05
C ARG A 97 10.24 -15.67 -0.90
N ARG A 98 11.34 -15.09 -0.42
CA ARG A 98 12.59 -15.82 -0.19
C ARG A 98 12.40 -16.96 0.81
N GLN A 99 11.72 -16.69 1.92
CA GLN A 99 11.47 -17.69 2.96
C GLN A 99 10.51 -18.79 2.50
N ALA A 100 9.50 -18.45 1.70
CA ALA A 100 8.57 -19.43 1.14
C ALA A 100 9.30 -20.39 0.18
N LEU A 101 10.21 -19.88 -0.65
CA LEU A 101 11.05 -20.72 -1.51
C LEU A 101 11.93 -21.67 -0.69
N ILE A 102 12.63 -21.17 0.33
CA ILE A 102 13.46 -22.00 1.21
C ILE A 102 12.59 -23.07 1.90
N SER A 103 11.42 -22.69 2.40
CA SER A 103 10.47 -23.62 3.02
C SER A 103 9.99 -24.70 2.05
N GLN A 104 9.93 -24.42 0.76
CA GLN A 104 9.55 -25.41 -0.26
C GLN A 104 10.70 -26.32 -0.68
N MET A 105 11.95 -25.85 -0.59
CA MET A 105 13.14 -26.65 -0.86
C MET A 105 13.41 -27.66 0.27
N TYR A 106 13.19 -27.23 1.52
CA TYR A 106 13.44 -28.04 2.71
C TYR A 106 12.13 -28.36 3.44
N GLN A 107 11.24 -29.09 2.76
CA GLN A 107 9.97 -29.49 3.34
C GLN A 107 10.17 -30.63 4.34
N ALA A 108 9.65 -30.45 5.54
CA ALA A 108 9.53 -31.52 6.53
C ALA A 108 8.22 -32.29 6.35
N GLU A 109 8.09 -33.41 7.03
CA GLU A 109 6.83 -34.16 7.11
C GLU A 109 5.71 -33.29 7.69
N LYS A 110 4.49 -33.53 7.23
CA LYS A 110 3.30 -32.81 7.72
C LYS A 110 3.02 -33.15 9.17
N LEU A 111 2.56 -32.15 9.92
CA LEU A 111 2.18 -32.35 11.32
C LEU A 111 0.92 -33.24 11.43
N VAL A 112 0.76 -33.93 12.57
CA VAL A 112 -0.42 -34.78 12.86
C VAL A 112 -1.72 -33.99 12.71
N ILE A 113 -1.74 -32.71 13.12
CA ILE A 113 -2.89 -31.82 13.02
C ILE A 113 -3.30 -31.48 11.57
N GLU A 114 -2.42 -31.66 10.60
CA GLU A 114 -2.73 -31.41 9.18
C GLU A 114 -3.41 -32.62 8.53
N ASN A 115 -3.33 -33.80 9.15
CA ASN A 115 -3.85 -35.06 8.62
C ASN A 115 -5.30 -35.35 9.02
N ILE A 116 -6.07 -34.34 9.42
CA ILE A 116 -7.51 -34.51 9.70
C ILE A 116 -8.19 -34.91 8.39
N ARG A 117 -8.62 -36.17 8.31
CA ARG A 117 -9.46 -36.65 7.20
C ARG A 117 -10.76 -35.86 7.25
N LYS A 118 -11.01 -35.08 6.20
CA LYS A 118 -12.30 -34.44 5.99
C LYS A 118 -13.34 -35.45 5.53
#